data_AF-A0A4Q6GP45-F1
#
_entry.id   AF-A0A4Q6GP45-F1
#
_cell.length_a   1.000
_cell.length_b   1.000
_cell.length_c   1.000
_cell.angle_alpha   90.00
_cell.angle_beta   90.00
_cell.angle_gamma   90.00
#
_symmetry.space_group_name_H-M   'P 1'
#
loop_
_entity.id
_entity.type
_entity.pdbx_description
1 polymer ?
#
loop_
_entity_poly.entity_id
_entity_poly.type
_entity_poly.pdbx_seq_one_letter_code
_entity_poly.pdbx_strand_id
1 'polypeptide(L)' 'FGGVMRDIVCNEVPMVFRDGKPYAICAFLGNWLFLMMGKYGVDPDFALWSSALFISGLRLITWKFDLRMGR' A
#
# COMPACT_ATOMS: atom_id res chain seq x y z
N PHE A 1 -3.30 -7.30 -3.83
CA PHE A 1 -3.58 -8.74 -3.88
C PHE A 1 -2.70 -9.53 -4.86
N GLY A 2 -2.44 -9.06 -6.09
CA GLY A 2 -1.61 -9.81 -7.06
C GLY A 2 -0.24 -10.28 -6.54
N GLY A 3 0.42 -9.48 -5.68
CA GLY A 3 1.67 -9.90 -5.03
C GLY A 3 1.51 -11.15 -4.15
N VAL A 4 0.44 -11.23 -3.36
CA VAL A 4 0.16 -12.39 -2.49
C VAL A 4 -0.10 -13.65 -3.32
N MET A 5 -0.88 -13.52 -4.41
CA MET A 5 -1.14 -14.67 -5.29
C MET A 5 0.15 -15.19 -5.94
N ARG A 6 1.03 -14.31 -6.39
CA ARG A 6 2.34 -14.72 -6.96
C ARG A 6 3.17 -15.48 -5.92
N ASP A 7 3.23 -14.98 -4.70
CA ASP A 7 4.02 -15.60 -3.63
C ASP A 7 3.48 -17.01 -3.29
N ILE A 8 2.15 -17.19 -3.25
CA ILE A 8 1.50 -18.50 -3.04
C ILE A 8 1.80 -19.46 -4.21
N VAL A 9 1.73 -19.00 -5.46
CA VAL A 9 2.03 -19.84 -6.65
C VAL A 9 3.49 -20.29 -6.65
N CYS A 10 4.41 -19.43 -6.22
CA CYS A 10 5.82 -19.78 -6.07
C CYS A 10 6.12 -20.60 -4.80
N ASN A 11 5.11 -20.97 -4.01
CA ASN A 11 5.26 -21.67 -2.72
C ASN A 11 6.17 -20.91 -1.72
N GLU A 12 6.18 -19.59 -1.79
CA GLU A 12 6.87 -18.73 -0.84
C GLU A 12 5.89 -18.16 0.19
N VAL A 13 6.34 -17.98 1.44
CA VAL A 13 5.53 -17.32 2.46
C VAL A 13 5.27 -15.87 2.01
N PRO A 14 4.00 -15.45 1.87
CA PRO A 14 3.67 -14.16 1.29
C PRO A 14 4.33 -13.02 2.05
N MET A 15 4.83 -12.02 1.31
CA MET A 15 5.54 -10.87 1.90
C MET A 15 4.71 -10.09 2.94
N VAL A 16 3.38 -10.21 2.89
CA VAL A 16 2.47 -9.64 3.91
C VAL A 16 2.65 -10.28 5.29
N PHE A 17 3.07 -11.54 5.36
CA PHE A 17 3.25 -12.31 6.59
C PHE A 17 4.72 -12.46 6.99
N ARG A 18 5.66 -12.32 6.03
CA ARG A 18 7.06 -12.72 6.23
C ARG A 18 7.96 -11.67 6.87
N ASP A 19 7.55 -10.41 6.87
CA ASP A 19 8.36 -9.32 7.42
C ASP A 19 7.43 -8.25 7.98
N GLY A 20 7.78 -7.68 9.13
CA GLY A 20 7.14 -6.50 9.72
C GLY A 20 7.26 -5.22 8.87
N LYS A 21 7.29 -5.35 7.56
CA LYS A 21 7.25 -4.27 6.58
C LYS A 21 5.80 -3.80 6.48
N PRO A 22 5.51 -2.52 6.68
CA PRO A 22 4.14 -1.98 6.72
C PRO A 22 3.47 -1.91 5.33
N TYR A 23 3.54 -2.99 4.54
CA TYR A 23 3.00 -3.05 3.19
C TYR A 23 1.46 -3.00 3.17
N ALA A 24 0.81 -3.75 4.06
CA ALA A 24 -0.65 -3.72 4.21
C ALA A 24 -1.12 -2.36 4.72
N ILE A 25 -0.37 -1.75 5.64
CA ILE A 25 -0.67 -0.43 6.22
C ILE A 25 -0.60 0.67 5.16
N CYS A 26 0.40 0.63 4.26
CA CYS A 26 0.49 1.58 3.15
C CYS A 26 -0.73 1.53 2.23
N ALA A 27 -1.18 0.33 1.86
CA ALA A 27 -2.37 0.15 1.03
C ALA A 27 -3.64 0.60 1.75
N PHE A 28 -3.72 0.34 3.07
CA PHE A 28 -4.85 0.76 3.90
C PHE A 28 -4.95 2.29 4.01
N LEU A 29 -3.81 2.96 4.25
CA LEU A 29 -3.72 4.43 4.28
C LEU A 29 -4.11 5.06 2.95
N GLY A 30 -3.64 4.52 1.83
CA GLY A 30 -3.99 5.01 0.49
C GLY A 30 -5.48 4.87 0.18
N ASN A 31 -6.09 3.73 0.56
CA ASN A 31 -7.53 3.53 0.41
C ASN A 31 -8.33 4.50 1.31
N TRP A 32 -7.85 4.76 2.52
CA TRP A 32 -8.52 5.71 3.42
C TRP A 32 -8.46 7.14 2.87
N LEU A 33 -7.32 7.53 2.28
CA LEU A 33 -7.19 8.81 1.58
C LEU A 33 -8.18 8.92 0.42
N PHE A 34 -8.29 7.88 -0.40
CA PHE A 34 -9.26 7.82 -1.51
C PHE A 34 -10.72 8.00 -1.02
N LEU A 35 -11.10 7.28 0.04
CA LEU A 35 -12.44 7.38 0.63
C LEU A 35 -12.74 8.75 1.23
N MET A 36 -11.76 9.37 1.92
CA MET A 36 -11.87 10.73 2.45
C MET A 36 -12.10 11.75 1.32
N MET A 37 -11.35 11.61 0.22
CA MET A 37 -11.43 12.51 -0.93
C MET A 37 -12.76 12.36 -1.68
N GLY A 38 -13.26 11.13 -1.82
CA GLY A 38 -14.60 10.87 -2.35
C GLY A 38 -15.72 11.46 -1.49
N LYS A 39 -15.56 11.46 -0.15
CA LYS A 39 -16.53 12.07 0.76
C LYS A 39 -16.61 13.59 0.66
N TYR A 40 -15.53 14.24 0.23
CA TYR A 40 -15.47 15.68 -0.01
C TYR A 40 -16.00 16.10 -1.39
N GLY A 41 -16.46 15.16 -2.22
CA GLY A 41 -17.00 15.44 -3.55
C GLY A 41 -15.93 15.81 -4.58
N VAL A 42 -14.67 15.41 -4.35
CA VAL A 42 -13.59 15.59 -5.31
C VAL A 42 -13.82 14.66 -6.51
N ASP A 43 -13.50 15.16 -7.70
CA ASP A 43 -13.64 14.43 -8.95
C ASP A 43 -12.95 13.05 -8.89
N PRO A 44 -13.62 11.95 -9.30
CA PRO A 44 -13.10 10.59 -9.16
C PRO A 44 -11.72 10.41 -9.78
N ASP A 45 -11.47 11.05 -10.93
CA ASP A 45 -10.19 10.99 -11.61
C ASP A 45 -9.08 11.60 -10.75
N PHE A 46 -9.34 12.76 -10.16
CA PHE A 46 -8.36 13.46 -9.31
C PHE A 46 -8.09 12.69 -8.01
N ALA A 47 -9.12 12.12 -7.40
CA ALA A 47 -8.98 11.27 -6.21
C ALA A 47 -8.18 9.99 -6.50
N LEU A 48 -8.35 9.40 -7.68
CA LEU A 48 -7.66 8.18 -8.08
C LEU A 48 -6.17 8.44 -8.34
N TRP A 49 -5.85 9.52 -9.06
CA TRP A 49 -4.47 9.94 -9.30
C TRP A 49 -3.73 10.35 -8.01
N SER A 50 -4.37 11.12 -7.13
CA SER A 50 -3.77 11.53 -5.86
C SER A 50 -3.47 10.32 -4.97
N SER A 51 -4.40 9.37 -4.87
CA SER A 51 -4.26 8.16 -4.05
C SER A 51 -3.21 7.22 -4.62
N ALA A 52 -3.14 7.07 -5.95
CA ALA A 52 -2.12 6.26 -6.62
C ALA A 52 -0.71 6.82 -6.42
N LEU A 53 -0.54 8.15 -6.54
CA LEU A 53 0.71 8.84 -6.25
C LEU A 53 1.09 8.67 -4.77
N PHE A 54 0.12 8.84 -3.87
CA PHE A 54 0.35 8.71 -2.43
C PHE A 54 0.82 7.29 -2.06
N ILE A 55 0.16 6.25 -2.56
CA ILE A 55 0.55 4.84 -2.31
C ILE A 55 1.94 4.56 -2.87
N SER A 56 2.23 5.02 -4.08
CA SER A 56 3.53 4.83 -4.73
C SER A 56 4.64 5.55 -3.96
N GLY A 57 4.38 6.79 -3.52
CA GLY A 57 5.29 7.56 -2.67
C GLY A 57 5.52 6.89 -1.32
N LEU A 58 4.47 6.43 -0.64
CA LEU A 58 4.59 5.70 0.63
C LEU A 58 5.43 4.44 0.47
N ARG A 59 5.27 3.71 -0.65
CA ARG A 59 6.09 2.53 -0.96
C ARG A 59 7.57 2.87 -1.15
N LEU A 60 7.87 3.95 -1.87
CA LEU A 60 9.24 4.43 -2.04
C LEU A 60 9.86 4.89 -0.72
N ILE A 61 9.08 5.56 0.14
CA ILE A 61 9.50 5.98 1.48
C ILE A 61 9.78 4.74 2.35
N THR A 62 8.89 3.75 2.32
CA THR A 62 9.03 2.51 3.10
C THR A 62 10.26 1.72 2.65
N TRP A 63 10.56 1.74 1.35
CA TRP A 63 11.77 1.14 0.80
C TRP A 63 13.04 1.91 1.20
N LYS A 64 13.01 3.25 1.15
CA LYS A 64 14.14 4.11 1.53
C LYS A 64 14.45 4.07 3.03
N PHE A 65 13.44 3.96 3.88
CA PHE A 65 13.59 3.97 5.33
C PHE A 65 13.89 2.60 5.93
N ASP A 66 13.94 1.52 5.13
CA ASP A 66 14.02 0.12 5.57
C ASP A 66 13.20 -0.09 6.85
N LEU A 67 11.94 0.36 6.82
CA LEU A 67 11.06 0.40 7.98
C LEU A 67 10.74 -1.04 8.41
N ARG A 68 11.64 -1.61 9.20
CA ARG A 68 11.50 -2.86 9.93
C ARG A 68 10.75 -2.56 11.22
N MET A 69 9.42 -2.67 11.20
CA MET A 69 8.65 -2.71 12.43
C MET A 69 8.76 -4.13 13.03
N GLY A 70 9.77 -4.31 13.87
CA GLY A 70 10.00 -5.54 14.62
C GLY A 70 11.46 -5.96 14.58
N ARG A 71 12.07 -6.12 15.76
CA ARG A 71 13.38 -6.79 15.93
C ARG A 71 13.28 -8.25 15.52
#